data_AF-A0A3D0NKB1-F1
#
_entry.id   AF-A0A3D0NKB1-F1
#
_cell.length_a   1.000
_cell.length_b   1.000
_cell.length_c   1.000
_cell.angle_alpha   90.00
_cell.angle_beta   90.00
_cell.angle_gamma   90.00
#
_symmetry.space_group_name_H-M   'P 1'
#
loop_
_entity.id
_entity.type
_entity.pdbx_description
1 polymer ?
#
loop_
_entity_poly.entity_id
_entity_poly.type
_entity_poly.pdbx_seq_one_letter_code
_entity_poly.pdbx_strand_id
1 'polypeptide(L)' 'DNGGRPVGDLNPVLYEMAEAARLPAFRDVVLGGNAVDAAGPGYDLVSGLGTPDVNNLAKNLLLTQKLVR' A
#
# COMPACT_ATOMS: atom_id res chain seq x y z
N ASP A 1 6.91 21.08 6.07
CA ASP A 1 5.72 20.56 5.36
C ASP A 1 6.02 20.21 3.91
N ASN A 2 5.64 19.01 3.47
CA ASN A 2 5.84 18.53 2.10
C ASN A 2 4.69 18.94 1.13
N GLY A 3 3.83 19.88 1.54
CA GLY A 3 2.69 20.37 0.76
C GLY A 3 1.51 19.39 0.64
N GLY A 4 1.43 18.39 1.52
CA GLY A 4 0.33 17.42 1.57
C GLY A 4 -0.82 17.87 2.49
N ARG A 5 -1.95 17.17 2.38
CA ARG A 5 -3.12 17.28 3.27
C ARG A 5 -3.34 15.98 4.07
N PRO A 6 -4.08 15.99 5.20
CA PRO A 6 -4.45 14.76 5.90
C PRO A 6 -5.06 13.73 4.95
N VAL A 7 -4.64 12.47 5.10
CA VAL A 7 -5.02 11.38 4.17
C VAL A 7 -6.44 10.85 4.39
N GLY A 8 -7.02 11.04 5.58
CA GLY A 8 -8.36 10.58 5.89
C GLY A 8 -8.45 9.06 6.00
N ASP A 9 -9.50 8.46 5.42
CA ASP A 9 -9.67 7.02 5.35
C ASP A 9 -8.61 6.40 4.43
N LEU A 10 -7.61 5.80 5.05
CA LEU A 10 -6.43 5.30 4.37
C LEU A 10 -6.69 3.97 3.67
N ASN A 11 -7.65 3.16 4.13
CA ASN A 11 -7.81 1.79 3.64
C ASN A 11 -8.09 1.74 2.13
N PRO A 12 -9.11 2.44 1.57
CA PRO A 12 -9.34 2.44 0.12
C PRO A 12 -8.11 2.91 -0.68
N VAL A 13 -7.38 3.90 -0.16
CA VAL A 13 -6.19 4.45 -0.80
C VAL A 13 -5.05 3.43 -0.84
N LEU A 14 -4.86 2.62 0.21
CA LEU A 14 -3.83 1.57 0.23
C LEU A 14 -4.08 0.51 -0.85
N TYR A 15 -5.33 0.10 -1.02
CA TYR A 15 -5.70 -0.87 -2.07
C TYR A 15 -5.56 -0.27 -3.47
N GLU A 16 -5.93 1.00 -3.68
CA GLU A 16 -5.66 1.69 -4.95
C GLU A 16 -4.15 1.74 -5.26
N MET A 17 -3.32 2.01 -4.25
CA MET A 17 -1.87 2.06 -4.42
C MET A 17 -1.23 0.70 -4.66
N ALA A 18 -1.78 -0.37 -4.10
CA ALA A 18 -1.30 -1.72 -4.38
C ALA A 18 -1.49 -2.10 -5.86
N GLU A 19 -2.58 -1.65 -6.47
CA GLU A 19 -2.93 -1.97 -7.86
C GLU A 19 -2.28 -1.02 -8.89
N ALA A 20 -2.28 0.28 -8.61
CA ALA A 20 -2.09 1.31 -9.64
C ALA A 20 -0.96 2.32 -9.35
N ALA A 21 -0.22 2.17 -8.25
CA ALA A 21 0.81 3.15 -7.92
C ALA A 21 2.01 3.12 -8.88
N ARG A 22 2.56 4.31 -9.15
CA ARG A 22 3.77 4.45 -9.99
C ARG A 22 5.03 3.86 -9.32
N LEU A 23 5.09 3.89 -8.00
CA LEU A 23 6.16 3.28 -7.21
C LEU A 23 5.59 2.09 -6.43
N PRO A 24 6.33 0.97 -6.32
CA PRO A 24 5.88 -0.18 -5.55
C PRO A 24 5.62 0.24 -4.10
N ALA A 25 4.35 0.14 -3.69
CA ALA A 25 3.87 0.63 -2.41
C ALA A 25 4.12 -0.36 -1.26
N PHE A 26 4.19 -1.66 -1.59
CA PHE A 26 4.35 -2.72 -0.62
C PHE A 26 5.40 -3.73 -1.08
N ARG A 27 6.08 -4.32 -0.10
CA ARG A 27 6.87 -5.54 -0.26
C ARG A 27 5.98 -6.72 0.09
N ASP A 28 5.54 -7.42 -0.95
CA ASP A 28 4.72 -8.63 -0.85
C ASP A 28 5.46 -9.75 -0.09
N VAL A 29 4.72 -10.45 0.79
CA VAL A 29 5.22 -11.57 1.59
C VAL A 29 4.58 -12.84 1.07
N VAL A 30 5.30 -13.54 0.17
CA VAL A 30 4.75 -14.70 -0.55
C VAL A 30 5.12 -16.06 0.05
N LEU A 31 5.82 -16.08 1.19
CA LEU A 31 6.31 -17.30 1.83
C LEU A 31 6.06 -17.26 3.35
N GLY A 32 5.40 -18.31 3.86
CA GLY A 32 4.99 -18.43 5.24
C GLY A 32 3.50 -18.71 5.36
N GLY A 33 2.98 -18.70 6.57
CA GLY A 33 1.56 -18.92 6.84
C GLY A 33 1.20 -18.52 8.27
N ASN A 34 -0.10 -18.39 8.51
CA ASN A 34 -0.64 -18.39 9.86
C ASN A 34 -1.12 -19.82 10.20
N ALA A 35 -1.94 -20.01 11.24
CA ALA A 35 -2.41 -21.34 11.62
C ALA A 35 -3.41 -21.98 10.63
N VAL A 36 -3.94 -21.22 9.67
CA VAL A 36 -5.09 -21.57 8.82
C VAL A 36 -4.79 -21.36 7.33
N ASP A 37 -4.06 -20.30 6.97
CA ASP A 37 -3.80 -19.85 5.61
C ASP A 37 -2.30 -19.82 5.29
N ALA A 38 -1.99 -20.00 4.01
CA ALA A 38 -0.65 -19.79 3.45
C ALA A 38 -0.57 -18.44 2.75
N ALA A 39 0.58 -17.78 2.86
CA ALA A 39 0.85 -16.53 2.17
C ALA A 39 1.04 -16.77 0.66
N GLY A 40 0.77 -15.77 -0.16
CA GLY A 40 0.82 -15.90 -1.62
C GLY A 40 0.88 -14.55 -2.33
N PRO A 41 1.01 -14.53 -3.67
CA PRO A 41 1.15 -13.27 -4.39
C PRO A 41 -0.06 -12.35 -4.23
N GLY A 42 0.21 -11.06 -3.98
CA GLY A 42 -0.81 -10.03 -3.84
C GLY A 42 -1.42 -9.98 -2.45
N TYR A 43 -2.71 -9.65 -2.37
CA TYR A 43 -3.41 -9.65 -1.08
C TYR A 43 -3.63 -11.08 -0.57
N ASP A 44 -3.26 -11.34 0.68
CA ASP A 44 -3.57 -12.60 1.35
C ASP A 44 -4.05 -12.42 2.81
N LEU A 45 -4.58 -13.50 3.39
CA LEU A 45 -5.11 -13.50 4.77
C LEU A 45 -4.02 -13.62 5.86
N VAL A 46 -2.75 -13.71 5.47
CA VAL A 46 -1.61 -13.86 6.38
C VAL A 46 -0.95 -12.50 6.64
N SER A 47 -0.75 -11.71 5.59
CA SER A 47 0.04 -10.48 5.56
C SER A 47 -0.67 -9.30 4.87
N GLY A 48 -1.86 -9.51 4.31
CA GLY A 48 -2.59 -8.48 3.59
C GLY A 48 -1.84 -8.08 2.33
N LEU A 49 -1.59 -6.79 2.14
CA LEU A 49 -0.80 -6.26 1.01
C LEU A 49 0.72 -6.44 1.19
N GLY A 50 1.17 -7.00 2.33
CA GLY A 50 2.57 -7.11 2.70
C GLY A 50 3.06 -5.92 3.54
N THR A 51 4.38 -5.71 3.57
CA THR A 51 5.00 -4.64 4.38
C THR A 51 5.07 -3.33 3.59
N PRO A 52 4.64 -2.18 4.14
CA PRO A 52 4.69 -0.91 3.41
C PRO A 52 6.12 -0.44 3.13
N ASP A 53 6.40 -0.01 1.91
CA ASP A 53 7.53 0.90 1.63
C ASP A 53 7.06 2.33 1.91
N VAL A 54 7.36 2.82 3.10
CA VAL A 54 6.86 4.13 3.59
C VAL A 54 7.33 5.30 2.74
N ASN A 55 8.50 5.22 2.10
CA ASN A 55 9.01 6.28 1.24
C ASN A 55 8.23 6.34 -0.07
N ASN A 56 7.93 5.18 -0.66
CA ASN A 56 7.14 5.11 -1.88
C ASN A 56 5.68 5.48 -1.61
N LEU A 57 5.09 5.00 -0.52
CA LEU A 57 3.73 5.38 -0.10
C LEU A 57 3.60 6.90 0.08
N ALA A 58 4.52 7.54 0.79
CA ALA A 58 4.47 8.99 0.99
C ALA A 58 4.55 9.76 -0.35
N LYS A 59 5.40 9.33 -1.28
CA LYS A 59 5.51 9.93 -2.62
C LYS A 59 4.24 9.72 -3.45
N ASN A 60 3.69 8.50 -3.43
CA ASN A 60 2.46 8.17 -4.12
C ASN A 60 1.28 9.00 -3.58
N LEU A 61 1.13 9.12 -2.26
CA LEU A 61 0.11 9.95 -1.61
C LEU A 61 0.21 11.43 -2.02
N LEU A 62 1.42 11.99 -1.97
CA LEU A 62 1.64 13.37 -2.40
C LEU A 62 1.35 13.57 -3.89
N LEU A 63 1.65 12.59 -4.74
CA LEU A 63 1.35 12.65 -6.16
C LEU A 63 -0.17 12.58 -6.39
N THR A 64 -0.87 11.61 -5.78
CA THR A 64 -2.33 11.48 -5.89
C THR A 64 -3.04 12.76 -5.44
N GLN A 65 -2.63 13.34 -4.31
CA GLN A 65 -3.21 14.60 -3.82
C GLN A 65 -3.00 15.79 -4.77
N LYS A 66 -1.90 15.80 -5.54
CA LYS A 66 -1.63 16.84 -6.54
C LYS A 66 -2.44 16.64 -7.84
N LEU A 67 -2.73 15.39 -8.19
CA LEU A 67 -3.46 15.04 -9.43
C LEU A 67 -4.98 15.17 -9.27
N VAL A 68 -5.52 14.88 -8.08
CA VAL A 68 -6.97 15.01 -7.77
C VAL A 68 -7.31 16.45 -7.34
N ARG A 69 -6.60 17.45 -7.87
CA ARG A 69 -6.88 18.87 -7.63
C ARG A 69 -7.93 19.40 -8.56
#